data_AF-A0A6M5J6L7-F1
#
_entry.id   AF-A0A6M5J6L7-F1
#
_cell.length_a   1.000
_cell.length_b   1.000
_cell.length_c   1.000
_cell.angle_alpha   90.00
_cell.angle_beta   90.00
_cell.angle_gamma   90.00
#
_symmetry.space_group_name_H-M   'P 1'
#
loop_
_entity.id
_entity.type
_entity.pdbx_description
1 polymer ?
#
loop_
_entity_poly.entity_id
_entity_poly.type
_entity_poly.pdbx_seq_one_letter_code
_entity_poly.pdbx_strand_id
1 'polypeptide(L)' 'MTRQRYRGGRHGKGERTALISRVAPPLGEAVRVQAEERGMSVNDYVASVLAREVGMTELAPQAALLPHYEELPISDVA' A
#
# COMPACT_ATOMS: atom_id res chain seq x y z
N MET A 1 -0.08 -27.20 11.97
CA MET A 1 0.34 -26.67 10.66
C MET A 1 -0.78 -26.89 9.66
N THR A 2 -1.54 -25.85 9.32
CA THR A 2 -2.72 -25.98 8.45
C THR A 2 -2.31 -25.71 6.99
N ARG A 3 -2.46 -26.71 6.11
CA ARG A 3 -2.13 -26.58 4.68
C ARG A 3 -3.17 -25.72 3.96
N GLN A 4 -2.73 -24.57 3.45
CA GLN A 4 -3.54 -23.65 2.64
C GLN A 4 -3.89 -24.30 1.28
N ARG A 5 -5.18 -24.45 0.97
CA ARG A 5 -5.73 -25.07 -0.25
C ARG A 5 -6.26 -24.03 -1.25
N TYR A 6 -5.45 -23.06 -1.65
CA TYR A 6 -5.85 -22.11 -2.70
C TYR A 6 -4.72 -21.94 -3.72
N ARG A 7 -4.98 -22.32 -4.97
CA ARG A 7 -4.05 -22.23 -6.12
C ARG A 7 -4.63 -21.36 -7.24
N GLY A 8 -5.26 -20.24 -6.91
CA GLY A 8 -5.89 -19.42 -7.96
C GLY A 8 -6.34 -18.05 -7.48
N GLY A 9 -5.39 -17.17 -7.19
CA GLY A 9 -5.65 -15.74 -7.05
C GLY A 9 -4.66 -14.95 -7.91
N ARG A 10 -5.03 -13.74 -8.33
CA ARG A 10 -4.08 -12.75 -8.90
C ARG A 10 -2.81 -12.78 -8.06
N HIS A 11 -1.64 -12.93 -8.69
CA HIS A 11 -0.35 -12.89 -7.98
C HIS A 11 -0.40 -11.72 -7.00
N GLY A 12 -0.25 -12.02 -5.70
CA GLY A 12 -0.14 -10.99 -4.67
C GLY A 12 0.95 -10.01 -5.09
N LYS A 13 0.84 -8.75 -4.65
CA LYS A 13 1.71 -7.63 -5.02
C LYS A 13 3.20 -7.84 -4.62
N GLY A 14 3.86 -8.87 -5.16
CA GLY A 14 5.16 -9.38 -4.73
C GLY A 14 5.11 -10.13 -3.40
N GLU A 15 6.22 -10.80 -3.08
CA GLU A 15 6.49 -11.31 -1.73
C GLU A 15 6.73 -10.13 -0.78
N ARG A 16 6.11 -10.15 0.41
CA ARG A 16 6.20 -9.07 1.41
C ARG A 16 6.21 -9.68 2.81
N THR A 17 7.04 -9.13 3.70
CA THR A 17 7.02 -9.45 5.13
C THR A 17 6.06 -8.53 5.86
N ALA A 18 5.13 -9.09 6.64
CA ALA A 18 4.23 -8.30 7.48
C ALA A 18 4.96 -7.84 8.75
N LEU A 19 4.98 -6.53 9.00
CA LEU A 19 5.44 -5.92 10.25
C LEU A 19 4.23 -5.35 11.00
N ILE A 20 4.12 -5.65 12.29
CA ILE A 20 3.00 -5.20 13.12
C ILE A 20 3.56 -4.51 14.36
N SER A 21 3.14 -3.28 14.60
CA SER A 21 3.43 -2.53 15.83
C SER A 21 2.13 -2.00 16.44
N ARG A 22 2.04 -2.00 17.78
CA ARG A 22 0.92 -1.42 18.52
C ARG A 22 1.36 -0.06 19.03
N VAL A 23 0.82 0.99 18.43
CA VAL A 23 1.14 2.38 18.78
C VAL A 23 0.00 3.02 19.58
N ALA A 24 0.30 4.10 20.31
CA ALA A 24 -0.73 4.91 20.94
C ALA A 24 -1.70 5.46 19.87
N PRO A 25 -3.03 5.54 20.14
CA PRO A 25 -4.01 6.06 19.20
C PRO A 25 -3.65 7.41 18.54
N PRO A 26 -3.14 8.44 19.25
CA PRO A 26 -2.80 9.72 18.61
C PRO A 26 -1.67 9.59 17.58
N LEU A 27 -0.73 8.67 17.78
CA LEU A 27 0.33 8.41 16.79
C LEU A 27 -0.24 7.73 15.54
N GLY A 28 -1.16 6.79 15.71
CA GLY A 28 -1.86 6.16 14.59
C GLY A 28 -2.62 7.17 13.72
N GLU A 29 -3.28 8.14 14.35
CA GLU A 29 -3.99 9.21 13.64
C GLU A 29 -3.03 10.14 12.89
N ALA A 30 -1.93 10.56 13.54
CA ALA A 30 -0.92 11.40 12.88
C ALA A 30 -0.31 10.71 11.64
N VAL A 31 -0.06 9.40 11.72
CA VAL A 31 0.41 8.60 10.59
C VAL A 31 -0.62 8.58 9.45
N ARG A 32 -1.91 8.48 9.77
CA ARG A 32 -2.99 8.48 8.79
C ARG A 32 -3.07 9.81 8.04
N VAL A 33 -3.03 10.92 8.76
CA VAL A 33 -3.03 12.27 8.17
C VAL A 33 -1.82 12.46 7.24
N GLN A 34 -0.64 12.07 7.68
CA GLN A 34 0.58 12.18 6.86
C GLN A 34 0.55 11.29 5.60
N ALA A 35 -0.08 10.12 5.66
CA ALA A 35 -0.27 9.27 4.50
C ALA A 35 -1.21 9.92 3.48
N GLU A 36 -2.32 10.50 3.96
CA GLU A 36 -3.31 11.20 3.13
C GLU A 36 -2.72 12.43 2.45
N GLU A 37 -1.99 13.27 3.17
CA GLU A 37 -1.30 14.46 2.62
C GLU A 37 -0.33 14.12 1.47
N ARG A 38 0.16 12.87 1.43
CA ARG A 38 1.09 12.39 0.41
C ARG A 38 0.42 11.53 -0.66
N GLY A 39 -0.90 11.37 -0.61
CA GLY A 39 -1.64 10.49 -1.52
C GLY A 39 -1.23 9.02 -1.42
N MET A 40 -0.77 8.59 -0.24
CA MET A 40 -0.28 7.23 0.01
C MET A 40 -1.28 6.44 0.87
N SER A 41 -1.28 5.11 0.73
CA SER A 41 -1.89 4.28 1.77
C SER A 41 -1.07 4.36 3.06
N VAL A 42 -1.69 4.14 4.22
CA VAL A 42 -0.97 4.10 5.51
C VAL A 42 0.19 3.10 5.48
N ASN A 43 -0.02 1.93 4.87
CA ASN A 43 1.02 0.91 4.75
C ASN A 43 2.18 1.38 3.88
N ASP A 44 1.90 2.06 2.76
CA ASP A 44 2.95 2.58 1.88
C ASP A 44 3.70 3.73 2.55
N TYR A 45 3.01 4.60 3.28
CA TYR A 45 3.63 5.64 4.07
C TYR A 45 4.59 5.05 5.12
N VAL A 46 4.13 4.07 5.92
CA VAL A 46 4.98 3.41 6.93
C VAL A 46 6.17 2.70 6.29
N ALA A 47 5.96 1.98 5.18
CA ALA A 47 7.05 1.36 4.44
C ALA A 47 8.07 2.39 3.91
N SER A 48 7.61 3.56 3.44
CA SER A 48 8.49 4.64 2.99
C SER A 48 9.34 5.23 4.12
N VAL A 49 8.76 5.37 5.32
CA VAL A 49 9.49 5.85 6.51
C VAL A 49 10.53 4.83 6.92
N LEU A 50 10.15 3.55 7.00
CA LEU A 50 11.07 2.46 7.37
C LEU A 50 12.21 2.33 6.37
N ALA A 51 11.92 2.33 5.06
CA ALA A 51 12.91 2.25 4.00
C ALA A 51 13.96 3.38 4.11
N ARG A 52 13.51 4.61 4.38
CA ARG A 52 14.41 5.76 4.57
C ARG A 52 15.25 5.62 5.84
N GLU A 53 14.65 5.19 6.94
CA GLU A 53 15.34 5.05 8.23
C GLU A 53 16.45 4.00 8.19
N VAL A 54 16.22 2.88 7.49
CA VAL A 54 17.20 1.80 7.37
C VAL A 54 18.16 1.98 6.18
N GLY A 55 18.06 3.10 5.46
CA GLY A 55 18.94 3.42 4.32
C GLY A 55 18.64 2.66 3.02
N MET A 56 17.47 2.03 2.89
CA MET A 56 17.01 1.27 1.71
C MET A 56 15.98 2.08 0.90
N THR A 57 16.29 3.33 0.55
CA THR A 57 15.33 4.26 -0.06
C THR A 57 14.85 3.79 -1.44
N GLU A 58 15.65 2.99 -2.14
CA GLU A 58 15.31 2.32 -3.40
C GLU A 58 14.13 1.33 -3.28
N LEU A 59 13.85 0.84 -2.07
CA LEU A 59 12.69 -0.02 -1.78
C LEU A 59 11.46 0.77 -1.31
N ALA A 60 11.56 2.10 -1.17
CA ALA A 60 10.43 2.91 -0.75
C ALA A 60 9.32 2.88 -1.81
N PRO A 61 8.05 2.68 -1.42
CA PRO A 61 6.94 2.72 -2.36
C PRO A 61 6.86 4.12 -2.96
N GLN A 62 6.73 4.18 -4.28
CA GLN A 62 6.39 5.41 -4.97
C GLN A 62 4.93 5.73 -4.68
N ALA A 63 4.61 7.00 -4.39
CA ALA A 63 3.23 7.44 -4.35
C ALA A 63 2.57 7.01 -5.65
N ALA A 64 1.42 6.32 -5.56
CA ALA A 64 0.65 6.06 -6.76
C ALA A 64 0.30 7.43 -7.34
N LEU A 65 0.80 7.74 -8.54
CA LEU A 65 0.15 8.74 -9.38
C LEU A 65 -1.30 8.29 -9.43
N LEU A 66 -2.19 9.07 -8.81
CA LEU A 66 -3.63 8.80 -8.83
C LEU A 66 -3.95 8.44 -10.28
N PRO A 67 -4.49 7.23 -10.56
CA PRO A 67 -4.80 6.87 -11.93
C PRO A 67 -5.75 7.96 -12.43
N HIS A 68 -5.33 8.68 -13.46
CA HIS A 68 -6.27 9.46 -14.25
C HIS A 68 -7.33 8.46 -14.69
N TYR A 69 -8.52 8.56 -14.11
CA TYR A 69 -9.66 7.76 -14.50
C TYR A 69 -10.05 8.24 -15.89
N GLU A 70 -9.50 7.60 -16.92
CA GLU A 70 -10.03 7.72 -18.26
C GLU A 70 -11.35 6.96 -18.28
N GLU A 71 -12.46 7.68 -18.43
CA GLU A 71 -13.76 7.09 -18.70
C GLU A 71 -13.67 6.37 -20.06
N LEU A 72 -13.63 5.04 -20.03
CA LEU A 72 -13.70 4.25 -21.25
C LEU A 72 -15.12 4.37 -21.81
N PRO A 73 -15.30 4.76 -23.08
CA PRO A 73 -16.63 4.85 -23.66
C PRO A 73 -17.26 3.45 -23.66
N ILE A 74 -18.37 3.31 -22.96
CA ILE A 74 -19.24 2.14 -23.08
C ILE A 74 -19.96 2.30 -24.41
N SER A 75 -19.34 1.88 -25.50
CA SER A 75 -20.01 1.81 -26.80
C SER A 75 -21.13 0.78 -26.70
N ASP A 76 -22.36 1.25 -26.88
CA ASP A 76 -23.64 0.54 -26.94
C ASP A 76 -23.58 -0.99 -27.01
N VAL A 77 -23.96 -1.65 -25.91
CA VAL A 77 -24.39 -3.05 -25.95
C VAL A 77 -25.83 -3.07 -26.48
N ALA A 78 -25.97 -3.11 -27.80
CA ALA A 78 -27.21 -3.39 -28.51
C ALA A 78 -27.41 -4.90 -28.69
#